data_AF-A0A8T5SYH6-F1
#
_entry.id   AF-A0A8T5SYH6-F1
#
_cell.length_a   1.000
_cell.length_b   1.000
_cell.length_c   1.000
_cell.angle_alpha   90.00
_cell.angle_beta   90.00
_cell.angle_gamma   90.00
#
_symmetry.space_group_name_H-M   'P 1'
#
loop_
_entity.id
_entity.type
_entity.pdbx_description
1 polymer ?
#
loop_
_entity_poly.entity_id
_entity_poly.type
_entity_poly.pdbx_seq_one_letter_code
_entity_poly.pdbx_strand_id
1 'polypeptide(L)'
;MKTEALSMSGTETKTECGKCSCIIMYTSEFCVFCDAAAEILTEALTNFGISKTVIREVDVEAEDECGCRTDDVTMLPTIKVCDQHLTGLPEEQTMKDAVMQ
;
A
#
# COMPACT_ATOMS: atom_id res chain seq x y z
N MET A 1 30.80 -2.08 -30.51
CA MET A 1 30.28 -3.23 -29.74
C MET A 1 29.03 -2.73 -29.05
N LYS A 2 27.86 -3.25 -29.45
CA LYS A 2 26.57 -2.94 -28.84
C LYS A 2 26.41 -3.88 -27.64
N THR A 3 26.12 -3.34 -26.47
CA THR A 3 25.57 -4.11 -25.36
C THR A 3 24.41 -3.30 -24.81
N GLU A 4 23.24 -3.57 -25.38
CA GLU A 4 21.95 -3.21 -24.79
C GLU A 4 21.73 -4.18 -23.63
N ALA A 5 21.73 -3.66 -22.40
CA ALA A 5 21.37 -4.45 -21.23
C ALA A 5 19.84 -4.57 -21.21
N LEU A 6 19.36 -5.80 -21.42
CA LEU A 6 17.95 -6.15 -21.32
C LEU A 6 17.42 -5.86 -19.91
N SER A 7 16.31 -5.13 -19.89
CA SER A 7 15.37 -4.96 -18.80
C SER A 7 14.97 -6.29 -18.17
N MET A 8 15.34 -6.50 -16.90
CA MET A 8 14.73 -7.51 -16.05
C MET A 8 13.50 -6.89 -15.38
N SER A 9 12.36 -6.97 -16.08
CA SER A 9 11.05 -6.66 -15.51
C SER A 9 10.80 -7.62 -14.34
N GLY A 10 10.80 -7.10 -13.12
CA GLY A 10 10.35 -7.85 -11.96
C GLY A 10 8.94 -8.38 -12.20
N THR A 11 8.71 -9.64 -11.88
CA THR A 11 7.39 -10.28 -11.94
C THR A 11 6.42 -9.52 -11.04
N GLU A 12 5.57 -8.69 -11.64
CA GLU A 12 4.41 -8.09 -10.99
C GLU A 12 3.47 -9.21 -10.53
N THR A 13 3.56 -9.65 -9.28
CA THR A 13 2.60 -10.59 -8.70
C THR A 13 1.31 -9.84 -8.43
N LYS A 14 0.46 -9.71 -9.45
CA LYS A 14 -0.90 -9.20 -9.30
C LYS A 14 -1.75 -10.23 -8.59
N THR A 15 -2.67 -9.77 -7.75
CA THR A 15 -3.70 -10.59 -7.14
C THR A 15 -4.63 -11.17 -8.22
N GLU A 16 -5.43 -12.18 -7.87
CA GLU A 16 -6.42 -12.77 -8.80
C GLU A 16 -7.43 -11.74 -9.35
N CYS A 17 -7.68 -10.66 -8.61
CA CYS A 17 -8.50 -9.54 -9.06
C CYS A 17 -7.74 -8.49 -9.91
N GLY A 18 -6.49 -8.78 -10.30
CA GLY A 18 -5.67 -7.93 -11.16
C GLY A 18 -5.05 -6.71 -10.47
N LYS A 19 -5.20 -6.57 -9.15
CA LYS A 19 -4.61 -5.49 -8.35
C LYS A 19 -3.18 -5.83 -7.92
N CYS A 20 -2.40 -4.80 -7.61
CA CYS A 20 -1.01 -4.93 -7.13
C CYS A 20 -0.94 -5.61 -5.74
N SER A 21 -1.87 -5.28 -4.84
CA SER A 21 -2.14 -5.95 -3.56
C SER A 21 -3.58 -5.62 -3.13
N CYS A 22 -4.17 -6.36 -2.19
CA CYS A 22 -5.43 -5.95 -1.56
C CYS A 22 -5.18 -4.86 -0.50
N ILE A 23 -4.06 -4.92 0.24
CA ILE A 23 -3.75 -3.91 1.25
C ILE A 23 -2.52 -3.14 0.78
N ILE A 24 -2.71 -1.86 0.48
CA ILE A 24 -1.65 -0.96 0.01
C ILE A 24 -1.64 0.25 0.92
N MET A 25 -0.47 0.63 1.41
CA MET A 25 -0.26 1.89 2.11
C MET A 25 0.68 2.77 1.29
N TYR A 26 0.15 3.90 0.84
CA TYR A 26 0.91 4.91 0.14
C TYR A 26 1.53 5.87 1.15
N THR A 27 2.84 6.08 1.01
CA THR A 27 3.68 6.85 1.92
C THR A 27 4.67 7.72 1.13
N SER A 28 5.44 8.54 1.85
CA SER A 28 6.60 9.29 1.35
C SER A 28 7.52 9.58 2.52
N GLU A 29 8.78 9.93 2.25
CA GLU A 29 9.73 10.34 3.31
C GLU A 29 9.22 11.55 4.12
N PHE A 30 8.45 12.45 3.49
CA PHE A 30 7.92 13.65 4.13
C PHE A 30 6.58 13.46 4.87
N CYS A 31 6.07 12.23 4.96
CA CYS A 31 4.75 11.96 5.54
C CYS A 31 4.81 11.78 7.07
N VAL A 32 4.54 12.86 7.81
CA VAL A 32 4.58 12.87 9.29
C VAL A 32 3.62 11.86 9.94
N PHE A 33 2.49 11.58 9.30
CA PHE A 33 1.44 10.71 9.87
C PHE A 33 1.52 9.26 9.37
N CYS A 34 2.48 8.93 8.51
CA CYS A 34 2.53 7.60 7.90
C CYS A 34 2.86 6.52 8.93
N ASP A 35 3.84 6.74 9.81
CA ASP A 35 4.18 5.77 10.86
C ASP A 35 2.98 5.45 11.76
N ALA A 36 2.26 6.49 12.22
CA ALA A 36 1.08 6.32 13.04
C ALA A 36 -0.05 5.58 12.30
N ALA A 37 -0.25 5.86 11.00
CA ALA A 37 -1.23 5.14 10.20
C ALA A 37 -0.84 3.67 9.96
N ALA A 38 0.45 3.38 9.79
CA ALA A 38 0.98 2.02 9.66
C ALA A 38 0.78 1.20 10.93
N GLU A 39 0.98 1.81 12.10
CA GLU A 39 0.69 1.18 13.40
C GLU A 39 -0.79 0.83 13.53
N ILE A 40 -1.70 1.78 13.26
CA ILE A 40 -3.14 1.56 13.34
C ILE A 40 -3.59 0.45 12.37
N LEU A 41 -3.07 0.44 11.14
CA LEU A 41 -3.33 -0.61 10.16
C LEU A 41 -2.81 -1.98 10.63
N THR A 42 -1.60 -2.02 11.17
CA THR A 42 -0.98 -3.26 11.69
C THR A 42 -1.76 -3.82 12.86
N GLU A 43 -2.19 -2.98 13.80
CA GLU A 43 -3.02 -3.38 14.93
C GLU A 43 -4.38 -3.91 14.47
N ALA A 44 -5.04 -3.21 13.54
CA ALA A 44 -6.29 -3.67 12.97
C ALA A 44 -6.16 -5.06 12.33
N LEU A 45 -5.11 -5.31 11.54
CA LEU A 45 -4.85 -6.62 10.93
C LEU A 45 -4.54 -7.70 11.96
N THR A 46 -3.72 -7.37 12.96
CA THR A 46 -3.32 -8.31 14.02
C THR A 46 -4.52 -8.77 14.84
N ASN A 47 -5.50 -7.89 15.06
CA ASN A 47 -6.75 -8.24 15.75
C ASN A 47 -7.56 -9.35 15.03
N PHE A 48 -7.38 -9.50 13.71
CA PHE A 48 -8.00 -10.56 12.91
C PHE A 48 -7.05 -11.73 12.61
N GLY A 49 -5.86 -11.76 13.23
CA GLY A 49 -4.85 -12.79 12.98
C GLY A 49 -4.16 -12.67 11.60
N ILE A 50 -4.26 -11.51 10.95
CA ILE A 50 -3.64 -11.24 9.65
C ILE A 50 -2.24 -10.68 9.88
N SER A 51 -1.23 -11.26 9.22
CA SER A 51 0.16 -10.81 9.30
C SER A 51 0.35 -9.47 8.58
N LYS A 52 1.11 -8.56 9.17
CA LYS A 52 1.50 -7.28 8.53
C LYS A 52 2.21 -7.43 7.18
N THR A 53 2.75 -8.62 6.87
CA THR A 53 3.39 -8.92 5.58
C THR A 53 2.45 -8.81 4.39
N VAL A 54 1.13 -8.74 4.60
CA VAL A 54 0.15 -8.50 3.54
C VAL A 54 0.06 -7.02 3.14
N ILE A 55 0.57 -6.11 3.96
CA ILE A 55 0.62 -4.68 3.66
C ILE A 55 1.71 -4.47 2.60
N ARG A 56 1.31 -3.91 1.46
CA ARG A 56 2.25 -3.39 0.47
C ARG A 56 2.46 -1.90 0.73
N GLU A 57 3.63 -1.53 1.21
CA GLU A 57 4.02 -0.13 1.28
C GLU A 57 4.49 0.34 -0.11
N VAL A 58 4.06 1.54 -0.49
CA VAL A 58 4.38 2.18 -1.76
C VAL A 58 4.79 3.61 -1.46
N ASP A 59 6.06 3.91 -1.69
CA ASP A 59 6.54 5.28 -1.70
C ASP A 59 6.08 5.96 -3.00
N VAL A 60 5.33 7.06 -2.89
CA VAL A 60 4.83 7.80 -4.06
C VAL A 60 5.90 8.67 -4.73
N GLU A 61 7.02 8.91 -4.05
CA GLU A 61 8.15 9.66 -4.58
C GLU A 61 9.22 8.76 -5.23
N ALA A 62 9.17 7.45 -4.96
CA ALA A 62 10.08 6.48 -5.57
C ALA A 62 9.66 6.14 -7.01
N GLU A 63 10.64 5.96 -7.90
CA GLU A 63 10.38 5.53 -9.28
C GLU A 63 9.87 4.07 -9.33
N ASP A 64 8.54 3.93 -9.45
CA ASP A 64 7.79 2.77 -9.97
C ASP A 64 8.26 1.37 -9.51
N GLU A 65 8.33 1.15 -8.19
CA GLU A 65 8.88 -0.09 -7.62
C GLU A 65 7.94 -1.32 -7.72
N CYS A 66 6.66 -1.15 -8.05
CA CYS A 66 5.70 -2.24 -7.90
C CYS A 66 4.52 -2.30 -8.89
N GLY A 67 4.39 -1.34 -9.82
CA GLY A 67 3.24 -1.26 -10.73
C GLY A 67 1.92 -0.93 -10.03
N CYS A 68 1.94 -0.59 -8.74
CA CYS A 68 0.81 0.01 -8.06
C CYS A 68 0.66 1.44 -8.58
N ARG A 69 -0.46 1.74 -9.25
CA ARG A 69 -0.75 3.11 -9.70
C ARG A 69 -0.84 4.07 -8.51
N THR A 70 -0.16 5.20 -8.64
CA THR A 70 -0.16 6.32 -7.68
C THR A 70 -0.96 7.52 -8.21
N ASP A 71 -1.40 7.50 -9.47
CA ASP A 71 -2.09 8.62 -10.15
C ASP A 71 -3.36 9.13 -9.44
N ASP A 72 -4.00 8.26 -8.65
CA ASP A 72 -5.23 8.55 -7.91
C ASP A 72 -4.98 8.92 -6.43
N VAL A 73 -3.72 8.99 -6.00
CA VAL A 73 -3.34 9.33 -4.62
C VAL A 73 -3.10 10.83 -4.52
N THR A 74 -4.05 11.54 -3.91
CA THR A 74 -3.99 13.00 -3.76
C THR A 74 -3.49 13.48 -2.40
N MET A 75 -3.36 12.57 -1.42
CA MET A 75 -2.95 12.88 -0.05
C MET A 75 -2.29 11.67 0.61
N LEU A 76 -1.47 11.94 1.63
CA LEU A 76 -0.77 10.91 2.41
C LEU A 76 -1.07 11.06 3.91
N PRO A 77 -1.04 9.97 4.69
CA PRO A 77 -1.04 8.58 4.21
C PRO A 77 -2.35 8.28 3.46
N THR A 78 -2.28 7.37 2.50
CA THR A 78 -3.49 6.77 1.91
C THR A 78 -3.38 5.25 2.04
N ILE A 79 -4.40 4.63 2.63
CA ILE A 79 -4.50 3.19 2.78
C ILE A 79 -5.61 2.69 1.86
N LYS A 80 -5.28 1.80 0.94
CA LYS A 80 -6.26 1.07 0.14
C LYS A 80 -6.45 -0.31 0.74
N VAL A 81 -7.71 -0.64 1.05
CA VAL A 81 -8.13 -1.99 1.44
C VAL A 81 -9.11 -2.48 0.39
N CYS A 82 -8.61 -3.28 -0.53
CA CYS A 82 -9.27 -3.76 -1.74
C CYS A 82 -9.88 -2.61 -2.56
N ASP A 83 -11.17 -2.28 -2.43
CA ASP A 83 -11.84 -1.17 -3.15
C ASP A 83 -12.04 0.09 -2.28
N GLN A 84 -11.74 0.01 -0.98
CA GLN A 84 -11.87 1.11 -0.04
C GLN A 84 -10.61 1.97 -0.04
N HIS A 85 -10.78 3.29 -0.05
CA HIS A 85 -9.71 4.27 0.10
C HIS A 85 -9.88 5.03 1.40
N LEU A 86 -8.92 4.90 2.31
CA LEU A 86 -8.84 5.65 3.55
C LEU A 86 -7.70 6.64 3.42
N THR A 87 -8.01 7.91 3.63
CA THR A 87 -7.04 8.98 3.40
C THR A 87 -6.83 9.78 4.68
N GLY A 88 -5.58 10.11 4.99
CA GLY A 88 -5.19 10.78 6.23
C GLY A 88 -5.01 9.76 7.36
N LEU A 89 -4.87 10.23 8.59
CA LEU A 89 -4.73 9.36 9.76
C LEU A 89 -6.08 8.69 10.07
N PRO A 90 -6.21 7.36 9.89
CA PRO A 90 -7.46 6.67 10.13
C PRO A 90 -7.70 6.49 11.64
N GLU A 91 -8.97 6.48 12.05
CA GLU A 91 -9.35 6.01 13.39
C GLU A 91 -9.31 4.48 13.44
N GLU A 92 -9.00 3.93 14.62
CA GLU A 92 -8.86 2.48 14.83
C GLU A 92 -10.11 1.69 14.40
N GLN A 93 -11.31 2.17 14.75
CA GLN A 93 -12.55 1.49 14.39
C GLN A 93 -12.78 1.49 12.87
N THR A 94 -12.54 2.63 12.21
CA THR A 94 -12.66 2.74 10.76
C THR A 94 -11.71 1.78 10.05
N MET A 95 -10.50 1.61 10.57
CA MET A 95 -9.53 0.68 10.01
C MET A 95 -9.96 -0.79 10.17
N LYS A 96 -10.49 -1.16 11.35
CA LYS A 96 -11.04 -2.51 11.58
C LYS A 96 -12.20 -2.81 10.63
N ASP A 97 -13.10 -1.86 10.45
CA ASP A 97 -14.26 -2.02 9.58
C ASP A 97 -13.85 -2.15 8.10
N ALA A 98 -12.77 -1.50 7.68
CA ALA A 98 -12.25 -1.62 6.32
C ALA A 98 -11.62 -3.00 6.06
N VAL A 99 -10.91 -3.57 7.04
CA VAL A 99 -10.26 -4.89 6.93
C VAL A 99 -11.25 -6.06 6.94
N MET A 100 -12.45 -5.88 7.50
CA MET A 100 -13.47 -6.93 7.61
C MET A 100 -14.38 -7.10 6.38
N GLN A 101 -14.31 -6.21 5.39
CA GLN A 101 -15.17 -6.25 4.20
C GLN A 101 -14.65 -7.22 3.13
#